data_AF-A0A3S3QL85-F1
#
_entry.id   AF-A0A3S3QL85-F1
#
_cell.length_a   1.000
_cell.length_b   1.000
_cell.length_c   1.000
_cell.angle_alpha   90.00
_cell.angle_beta   90.00
_cell.angle_gamma   90.00
#
_symmetry.space_group_name_H-M   'P 1'
#
loop_
_entity.id
_entity.type
_entity.pdbx_description
1 polymer ?
#
loop_
_entity_poly.entity_id
_entity_poly.type
_entity_poly.pdbx_seq_one_letter_code
_entity_poly.pdbx_strand_id
1 'polypeptide(L)'
;DFYIDSSNQVYFFDEETKKIRQNLQELGQFELKDGTLQARKSLAYSLAHLFEGRDRVSFSQEFQNLAQDLTHPEDFPLQATQVKADLRDYQEKGIGWLQMLHHYGFGGILADDMGL
;
A
#
# COMPACT_ATOMS: atom_id res chain seq x y z
N ASP A 1 -29.52 1.58 2.16
CA ASP A 1 -29.36 0.57 1.10
C ASP A 1 -29.37 -0.81 1.73
N PHE A 2 -30.06 -1.77 1.10
CA PHE A 2 -30.08 -3.16 1.54
C PHE A 2 -29.74 -4.08 0.35
N TYR A 3 -29.09 -5.20 0.62
CA TYR A 3 -28.82 -6.25 -0.37
C TYR A 3 -29.57 -7.51 0.05
N ILE A 4 -30.20 -8.19 -0.91
CA ILE A 4 -30.86 -9.48 -0.67
C ILE A 4 -30.08 -10.54 -1.45
N ASP A 5 -29.56 -11.54 -0.75
CA ASP A 5 -28.84 -12.64 -1.39
C ASP A 5 -29.81 -13.67 -2.01
N SER A 6 -29.25 -14.64 -2.76
CA SER A 6 -30.00 -15.75 -3.35
C SER A 6 -30.64 -16.70 -2.33
N SER A 7 -30.29 -16.57 -1.05
CA SER A 7 -30.88 -17.31 0.08
C SER A 7 -31.95 -16.47 0.81
N ASN A 8 -32.34 -15.32 0.25
CA ASN A 8 -33.36 -14.41 0.77
C ASN A 8 -32.99 -13.76 2.13
N GLN A 9 -31.69 -13.65 2.42
CA GLN A 9 -31.19 -12.90 3.58
C GLN A 9 -31.03 -11.43 3.23
N VAL A 10 -31.48 -10.54 4.12
CA VAL A 10 -31.41 -9.09 3.93
C VAL A 10 -30.22 -8.53 4.72
N TYR A 11 -29.26 -7.96 3.99
CA TYR A 11 -28.10 -7.27 4.54
C TYR A 11 -28.36 -5.78 4.56
N PHE A 12 -28.30 -5.16 5.74
CA PHE A 12 -28.35 -3.71 5.90
C PHE A 12 -26.95 -3.16 5.97
N PHE A 13 -26.64 -2.17 5.11
CA PHE A 13 -25.37 -1.48 5.16
C PHE A 13 -25.46 -0.29 6.10
N ASP A 14 -24.67 -0.33 7.17
CA ASP A 14 -24.48 0.80 8.08
C ASP A 14 -23.73 1.96 7.39
N GLU A 15 -23.68 3.11 8.06
CA GLU A 15 -22.96 4.29 7.55
C GLU A 15 -21.46 4.04 7.39
N GLU A 16 -20.87 3.15 8.18
CA GLU A 16 -19.45 2.81 8.07
C GLU A 16 -19.16 2.05 6.76
N THR A 17 -19.98 1.06 6.44
CA THR A 17 -19.85 0.27 5.21
C THR A 17 -20.06 1.12 3.97
N LYS A 18 -20.97 2.11 4.04
CA LYS A 18 -21.16 3.08 2.95
C LYS A 18 -19.91 3.93 2.72
N LYS A 19 -19.28 4.42 3.79
CA LYS A 19 -18.02 5.19 3.70
C LYS A 19 -16.89 4.36 3.10
N ILE A 20 -16.74 3.10 3.51
CA ILE A 20 -15.74 2.20 2.93
C ILE A 20 -15.99 2.00 1.43
N ARG A 21 -17.24 1.75 1.03
CA ARG A 21 -17.61 1.63 -0.39
C ARG A 21 -17.25 2.88 -1.17
N GLN A 22 -17.55 4.07 -0.64
CA GLN A 22 -17.25 5.33 -1.29
C GLN A 22 -15.73 5.54 -1.43
N ASN A 23 -14.97 5.36 -0.35
CA ASN A 23 -13.51 5.50 -0.38
C ASN A 23 -12.88 4.50 -1.37
N LEU A 24 -13.38 3.26 -1.43
CA LEU A 24 -12.95 2.30 -2.45
C LEU A 24 -13.30 2.82 -3.85
N GLN A 25 -14.49 3.32 -4.11
CA GLN A 25 -14.82 3.89 -5.43
C GLN A 25 -13.89 5.05 -5.83
N GLU A 26 -13.46 5.87 -4.88
CA GLU A 26 -12.50 6.96 -5.10
C GLU A 26 -11.07 6.47 -5.37
N LEU A 27 -10.65 5.37 -4.74
CA LEU A 27 -9.33 4.77 -4.93
C LEU A 27 -9.19 4.06 -6.29
N GLY A 28 -10.30 3.65 -6.91
CA GLY A 28 -10.31 3.15 -8.28
C GLY A 28 -11.35 2.05 -8.55
N GLN A 29 -11.23 1.42 -9.73
CA GLN A 29 -12.03 0.25 -10.07
C GLN A 29 -11.36 -1.01 -9.53
N PHE A 30 -12.08 -1.73 -8.68
CA PHE A 30 -11.62 -2.99 -8.10
C PHE A 30 -12.39 -4.15 -8.69
N GLU A 31 -11.70 -5.25 -8.98
CA GLU A 31 -12.34 -6.51 -9.30
C GLU A 31 -12.54 -7.32 -8.02
N LEU A 32 -13.80 -7.61 -7.71
CA LEU A 32 -14.17 -8.55 -6.65
C LEU A 32 -14.45 -9.91 -7.31
N LYS A 33 -13.63 -10.92 -6.99
CA LYS A 33 -13.85 -12.31 -7.40
C LYS A 33 -13.79 -13.19 -6.17
N ASP A 34 -14.87 -13.91 -5.90
CA ASP A 34 -14.97 -14.88 -4.79
C ASP A 34 -14.53 -14.31 -3.42
N GLY A 35 -14.94 -13.08 -3.11
CA GLY A 35 -14.58 -12.41 -1.86
C GLY A 35 -13.15 -11.86 -1.81
N THR A 36 -12.36 -12.03 -2.87
CA THR A 36 -11.02 -11.46 -3.01
C THR A 36 -11.07 -10.19 -3.84
N LEU A 37 -10.45 -9.12 -3.33
CA LEU A 37 -10.30 -7.85 -4.01
C LEU A 37 -8.91 -7.78 -4.66
N GLN A 38 -8.84 -7.62 -5.98
CA GLN A 38 -7.58 -7.30 -6.66
C GLN A 38 -7.41 -5.79 -6.80
N ALA A 39 -6.24 -5.29 -6.41
CA ALA A 39 -5.90 -3.88 -6.40
C ALA A 39 -4.54 -3.64 -7.07
N ARG A 40 -4.33 -2.41 -7.54
CA ARG A 40 -3.01 -1.97 -8.03
C ARG A 40 -2.06 -1.77 -6.85
N LYS A 41 -0.79 -2.14 -7.03
CA LYS A 41 0.28 -1.96 -6.03
C LYS A 41 0.40 -0.51 -5.53
N SER A 42 0.14 0.47 -6.40
CA SER A 42 0.16 1.90 -6.06
C SER A 42 -0.85 2.30 -4.97
N LEU A 43 -1.88 1.49 -4.71
CA LEU A 43 -2.90 1.75 -3.70
C LEU A 43 -2.60 1.04 -2.38
N ALA A 44 -1.46 0.34 -2.28
CA ALA A 44 -1.18 -0.52 -1.14
C ALA A 44 -1.20 0.23 0.18
N TYR A 45 -0.50 1.36 0.24
CA TYR A 45 -0.49 2.25 1.40
C TYR A 45 -1.90 2.73 1.78
N SER A 46 -2.64 3.29 0.82
CA SER A 46 -3.99 3.83 1.08
C SER A 46 -4.97 2.78 1.57
N LEU A 47 -4.90 1.56 1.03
CA LEU A 47 -5.76 0.45 1.42
C LEU A 47 -5.35 -0.12 2.78
N ALA A 48 -4.06 -0.31 3.03
CA ALA A 48 -3.56 -0.75 4.32
C ALA A 48 -4.00 0.21 5.44
N HIS A 49 -3.85 1.52 5.21
CA HIS A 49 -4.31 2.54 6.14
C HIS A 49 -5.85 2.59 6.27
N LEU A 50 -6.59 2.47 5.16
CA LEU A 50 -8.05 2.50 5.18
C LEU A 50 -8.63 1.36 6.03
N PHE A 51 -8.01 0.20 6.04
CA PHE A 51 -8.45 -0.98 6.79
C PHE A 51 -7.64 -1.25 8.06
N GLU A 52 -6.77 -0.32 8.47
CA GLU A 52 -5.99 -0.42 9.69
C GLU A 52 -6.94 -0.58 10.91
N GLY A 53 -6.64 -1.54 11.78
CA GLY A 53 -7.46 -1.83 12.97
C GLY A 53 -8.81 -2.50 12.69
N ARG A 54 -9.07 -2.99 11.47
CA ARG A 54 -10.29 -3.75 11.15
C ARG A 54 -10.02 -5.25 10.98
N ASP A 55 -10.55 -6.05 11.91
CA ASP A 55 -10.34 -7.51 11.95
C ASP A 55 -11.01 -8.31 10.81
N ARG A 56 -11.85 -7.65 9.99
CA ARG A 56 -12.64 -8.30 8.92
C ARG A 56 -11.94 -8.35 7.57
N VAL A 57 -10.74 -7.79 7.45
CA VAL A 57 -9.99 -7.72 6.19
C VAL A 57 -8.59 -8.26 6.41
N SER A 58 -8.20 -9.24 5.59
CA SER A 58 -6.86 -9.79 5.57
C SER A 58 -6.13 -9.38 4.29
N PHE A 59 -4.91 -8.87 4.42
CA PHE A 59 -4.03 -8.59 3.29
C PHE A 59 -3.11 -9.77 3.01
N SER A 60 -2.74 -9.99 1.75
CA SER A 60 -1.69 -10.96 1.41
C SER A 60 -0.35 -10.53 2.00
N GLN A 61 0.56 -11.49 2.23
CA GLN A 61 1.88 -11.18 2.78
C GLN A 61 2.64 -10.16 1.90
N GLU A 62 2.59 -10.32 0.57
CA GLU A 62 3.22 -9.39 -0.36
C GLU A 62 2.70 -7.96 -0.17
N PHE A 63 1.39 -7.82 0.07
CA PHE A 63 0.75 -6.52 0.26
C PHE A 63 1.11 -5.89 1.59
N GLN A 64 1.17 -6.69 2.66
CA GLN A 64 1.60 -6.23 3.98
C GLN A 64 3.05 -5.74 3.95
N ASN A 65 3.95 -6.50 3.32
CA ASN A 65 5.35 -6.11 3.16
C ASN A 65 5.47 -4.81 2.37
N LEU A 66 4.76 -4.70 1.24
CA LEU A 66 4.74 -3.48 0.44
C LEU A 66 4.24 -2.27 1.24
N ALA A 67 3.15 -2.42 1.99
CA ALA A 67 2.61 -1.33 2.80
C ALA A 67 3.57 -0.93 3.93
N GLN A 68 4.19 -1.91 4.58
CA GLN A 68 5.21 -1.68 5.62
C GLN A 68 6.40 -0.92 5.04
N ASP A 69 6.98 -1.39 3.95
CA ASP A 69 8.16 -0.78 3.33
C ASP A 69 7.85 0.65 2.83
N LEU A 70 6.66 0.90 2.29
CA LEU A 70 6.23 2.25 1.90
C LEU A 70 6.04 3.19 3.10
N THR A 71 5.68 2.65 4.27
CA THR A 71 5.47 3.43 5.50
C THR A 71 6.78 3.66 6.25
N HIS A 72 7.66 2.67 6.21
CA HIS A 72 8.95 2.60 6.90
C HIS A 72 10.08 2.26 5.91
N PRO A 73 10.36 3.15 4.94
CA PRO A 73 11.39 2.90 3.93
C PRO A 73 12.80 2.74 4.53
N GLU A 74 13.04 3.27 5.74
CA GLU A 74 14.28 3.10 6.50
C GLU A 74 14.58 1.66 6.92
N ASP A 75 13.55 0.81 7.04
CA ASP A 75 13.68 -0.59 7.43
C ASP A 75 13.98 -1.51 6.23
N PHE A 76 13.86 -0.98 5.00
CA PHE A 76 14.09 -1.77 3.80
C PHE A 76 15.55 -2.24 3.73
N PRO A 77 15.80 -3.54 3.51
CA PRO A 77 17.16 -4.10 3.56
C PRO A 77 18.04 -3.51 2.46
N LEU A 78 19.02 -2.71 2.87
CA LEU A 78 20.04 -2.14 2.00
C LEU A 78 20.87 -3.24 1.34
N GLN A 79 20.84 -3.28 0.02
CA GLN A 79 21.71 -4.15 -0.77
C GLN A 79 23.07 -3.48 -0.98
N ALA A 80 24.12 -4.31 -0.96
CA ALA A 80 25.48 -3.85 -1.19
C ALA A 80 25.62 -3.16 -2.55
N THR A 81 26.06 -1.91 -2.54
CA THR A 81 26.35 -1.13 -3.75
C THR A 81 27.84 -1.21 -4.06
N GLN A 82 28.18 -1.23 -5.36
CA GLN A 82 29.59 -1.23 -5.82
C GLN A 82 30.12 0.19 -6.05
N VAL A 83 29.66 1.15 -5.23
CA VAL A 83 30.05 2.55 -5.36
C VAL A 83 31.30 2.79 -4.52
N LYS A 84 32.34 3.37 -5.13
CA LYS A 84 33.56 3.78 -4.42
C LYS A 84 33.41 5.22 -3.95
N ALA A 85 32.63 5.43 -2.90
CA ALA A 85 32.43 6.74 -2.26
C ALA A 85 32.15 6.54 -0.77
N ASP A 86 32.55 7.52 0.03
CA ASP A 86 32.12 7.64 1.42
C ASP A 86 30.76 8.34 1.44
N LEU A 87 29.70 7.57 1.71
CA LEU A 87 28.34 8.09 1.75
C LEU A 87 28.05 8.71 3.12
N ARG A 88 27.28 9.79 3.12
CA ARG A 88 26.70 10.34 4.35
C ARG A 88 25.44 9.56 4.71
N ASP A 89 25.06 9.53 5.98
CA ASP A 89 23.90 8.77 6.48
C ASP A 89 22.60 9.02 5.68
N TYR A 90 22.33 10.26 5.27
CA TYR A 90 21.13 10.57 4.48
C TYR A 90 21.22 10.04 3.05
N GLN A 91 22.42 9.95 2.47
CA GLN A 91 22.64 9.39 1.13
C GLN A 91 22.43 7.87 1.16
N GLU A 92 22.84 7.19 2.24
CA GLU A 92 22.54 5.77 2.45
C GLU A 92 21.03 5.54 2.54
N LYS A 93 20.30 6.37 3.30
CA LYS A 93 18.84 6.34 3.36
C LYS A 93 18.19 6.58 2.00
N GLY A 94 18.68 7.57 1.24
CA GLY A 94 18.19 7.87 -0.11
C GLY A 94 18.41 6.69 -1.07
N ILE A 95 19.55 6.01 -1.00
CA ILE A 95 19.82 4.79 -1.77
C ILE A 95 18.87 3.66 -1.34
N GLY A 96 18.65 3.46 -0.04
CA GLY A 96 17.70 2.46 0.47
C GLY A 96 16.29 2.68 -0.08
N TRP A 97 15.82 3.92 -0.05
CA TRP A 97 14.53 4.30 -0.64
C TRP A 97 14.46 4.02 -2.14
N LEU A 98 15.51 4.36 -2.90
CA LEU A 98 15.57 4.07 -4.34
C LEU A 98 15.60 2.56 -4.63
N GLN A 99 16.32 1.77 -3.82
CA GLN A 99 16.36 0.31 -3.93
C GLN A 99 14.97 -0.30 -3.65
N MET A 100 14.26 0.20 -2.64
CA MET A 100 12.89 -0.20 -2.32
C MET A 100 11.94 0.09 -3.50
N LEU A 101 11.98 1.31 -4.05
CA LEU A 101 11.16 1.65 -5.22
C LEU A 101 11.46 0.74 -6.41
N HIS A 102 12.73 0.48 -6.67
CA HIS A 102 13.15 -0.43 -7.73
C HIS A 102 12.64 -1.86 -7.50
N HIS A 103 12.73 -2.37 -6.27
CA HIS A 103 12.24 -3.70 -5.89
C HIS A 103 10.75 -3.90 -6.24
N TYR A 104 9.93 -2.87 -6.00
CA TYR A 104 8.50 -2.92 -6.29
C TYR A 104 8.11 -2.43 -7.70
N GLY A 105 9.07 -2.01 -8.52
CA GLY A 105 8.84 -1.53 -9.88
C GLY A 105 8.22 -0.14 -9.95
N PHE A 106 8.41 0.68 -8.91
CA PHE A 106 7.94 2.05 -8.84
C PHE A 106 8.95 3.04 -9.40
N GLY A 107 8.44 4.14 -9.95
CA GLY A 107 9.21 5.36 -10.15
C GLY A 107 9.20 6.21 -8.89
N GLY A 108 10.16 7.13 -8.78
CA GLY A 108 10.24 8.09 -7.69
C GLY A 108 10.78 9.42 -8.17
N ILE A 109 10.45 10.48 -7.44
CA ILE A 109 11.07 11.79 -7.60
C ILE A 109 11.97 11.99 -6.39
N LEU A 110 13.27 12.11 -6.61
CA LEU A 110 14.22 12.51 -5.57
C LEU A 110 14.22 14.03 -5.50
N ALA A 111 13.59 14.58 -4.46
CA ALA A 111 13.35 16.00 -4.30
C ALA A 111 14.12 16.58 -3.10
N ASP A 112 15.37 16.15 -2.94
CA ASP A 112 16.26 16.67 -1.91
C ASP A 112 16.65 18.12 -2.21
N ASP A 113 16.87 18.90 -1.14
CA ASP A 113 17.34 20.28 -1.25
C ASP A 113 18.71 20.36 -1.94
N MET A 114 18.88 21.39 -2.78
CA MET A 114 20.14 21.62 -3.50
C MET A 114 21.31 21.83 -2.52
N GLY A 115 22.39 21.06 -2.70
CA GLY A 115 23.60 21.12 -1.86
C GLY A 115 23.78 19.92 -0.93
N LEU A 116 22.83 18.98 -0.95
CA LEU A 116 22.92 17.63 -0.39
C LEU A 116 23.61 16.65 -1.37
#